data_AF-A0A2D5T4K4-F1
#
_entry.id   AF-A0A2D5T4K4-F1
#
_cell.length_a   1.000
_cell.length_b   1.000
_cell.length_c   1.000
_cell.angle_alpha   90.00
_cell.angle_beta   90.00
_cell.angle_gamma   90.00
#
_symmetry.space_group_name_H-M   'P 1'
#
loop_
_entity.id
_entity.type
_entity.pdbx_description
1 polymer ?
#
loop_
_entity_poly.entity_id
_entity_poly.type
_entity_poly.pdbx_seq_one_letter_code
_entity_poly.pdbx_strand_id
1 'polypeptide(L)'
;MKLTRFPPFLLLSALLILSGCNATIGLNKSQQNIHIPSWFVKPIQKDTVGFIGAATKYDSQGRINIAGSRKAALVKLQSYHQLSITNIDKQLLTDAAKLHLPSGNTVRFLPEFFYQGVVYSYATLEQDQFSLSQQQTLTSLSRCEFKQCNPEWLCDEQSNTITGVSFYTATPSQQLLMAQQNANLIADLLTKSQVHATEFISQSADTNANRHSTSFNQQSDVKATVKQHHAMLLSELCEYQGTLIGNFVLPKAPLALQENWRSLSVYQDRSVIQGSFGQGGTMSSDLLLSSAIELAIKDALIELAKIKGIAIENTSSLSFNDGAYFLSKSKMTVDEQVSGQLLDIRLSYQKDNPVVNVWVLENNNQL
;
A
#
# COMPACT_ATOMS: atom_id res chain seq x y z
N MET A 1 72.14 -56.27 -13.05
CA MET A 1 71.18 -56.50 -11.94
C MET A 1 69.78 -56.34 -12.53
N LYS A 2 68.91 -57.33 -12.31
CA LYS A 2 67.63 -57.53 -13.02
C LYS A 2 66.54 -56.51 -12.62
N LEU A 3 65.63 -56.28 -13.58
CA LEU A 3 64.29 -55.69 -13.47
C LEU A 3 63.55 -56.06 -12.17
N THR A 4 62.67 -55.16 -11.68
CA THR A 4 61.22 -55.44 -11.49
C THR A 4 60.39 -54.21 -11.04
N ARG A 5 59.39 -53.85 -11.87
CA ARG A 5 57.95 -53.55 -11.59
C ARG A 5 57.52 -52.33 -10.71
N PHE A 6 57.01 -51.27 -11.38
CA PHE A 6 55.58 -50.77 -11.44
C PHE A 6 54.57 -51.15 -10.33
N PRO A 7 53.46 -50.40 -10.04
CA PRO A 7 52.91 -49.17 -10.66
C PRO A 7 52.22 -48.19 -9.62
N PRO A 8 51.10 -47.45 -9.88
CA PRO A 8 50.93 -46.05 -9.46
C PRO A 8 49.88 -45.85 -8.34
N PHE A 9 49.97 -44.77 -7.57
CA PHE A 9 48.85 -44.32 -6.70
C PHE A 9 48.69 -42.81 -6.92
N LEU A 10 47.68 -42.43 -7.71
CA LEU A 10 46.36 -42.00 -7.23
C LEU A 10 46.40 -40.58 -6.64
N LEU A 11 46.05 -39.63 -7.52
CA LEU A 11 45.57 -38.29 -7.18
C LEU A 11 44.51 -38.37 -6.08
N LEU A 12 44.73 -37.64 -4.98
CA LEU A 12 43.65 -37.20 -4.11
C LEU A 12 43.96 -35.80 -3.57
N SER A 13 43.96 -34.81 -4.47
CA SER A 13 43.84 -33.41 -4.10
C SER A 13 42.40 -33.17 -3.63
N ALA A 14 42.19 -33.21 -2.31
CA ALA A 14 40.93 -32.84 -1.68
C ALA A 14 40.63 -31.36 -1.97
N LEU A 15 39.75 -31.10 -2.94
CA LEU A 15 39.02 -29.83 -3.02
C LEU A 15 38.06 -29.77 -1.84
N LEU A 16 38.37 -28.89 -0.88
CA LEU A 16 37.41 -28.36 0.07
C LEU A 16 36.37 -27.55 -0.71
N ILE A 17 35.29 -28.21 -1.11
CA ILE A 17 34.07 -27.54 -1.55
C ILE A 17 33.48 -26.91 -0.30
N LEU A 18 33.70 -25.60 -0.13
CA LEU A 18 32.88 -24.74 0.70
C LEU A 18 31.46 -24.74 0.09
N SER A 19 30.66 -25.75 0.44
CA SER A 19 29.22 -25.67 0.31
C SER A 19 28.74 -24.62 1.32
N GLY A 20 28.66 -23.38 0.85
CA GLY A 20 27.90 -22.34 1.53
C GLY A 20 26.50 -22.86 1.76
N CYS A 21 26.06 -22.85 3.02
CA CYS A 21 24.66 -23.01 3.38
C CYS A 21 23.86 -21.89 2.71
N ASN A 22 23.41 -22.12 1.48
CA ASN A 22 22.19 -21.51 0.97
C ASN A 22 21.02 -22.13 1.74
N ALA A 23 20.89 -21.75 3.01
CA ALA A 23 19.65 -21.85 3.72
C ALA A 23 18.73 -20.79 3.12
N THR A 24 18.20 -21.06 1.93
CA THR A 24 16.86 -20.58 1.58
C THR A 24 15.94 -21.21 2.60
N ILE A 25 15.76 -20.53 3.73
CA ILE A 25 14.65 -20.72 4.65
C ILE A 25 13.42 -20.21 3.90
N GLY A 26 13.05 -20.92 2.83
CA GLY A 26 11.68 -21.00 2.39
C GLY A 26 10.96 -21.77 3.49
N LEU A 27 10.50 -21.05 4.50
CA LEU A 27 9.38 -21.50 5.32
C LEU A 27 8.22 -21.66 4.36
N ASN A 28 8.17 -22.82 3.71
CA ASN A 28 6.95 -23.35 3.11
C ASN A 28 6.06 -23.68 4.31
N LYS A 29 5.45 -22.64 4.86
CA LYS A 29 4.56 -22.73 6.03
C LYS A 29 3.39 -23.55 5.53
N SER A 30 3.41 -24.86 5.83
CA SER A 30 2.27 -25.72 5.56
C SER A 30 1.08 -25.04 6.22
N GLN A 31 0.05 -24.83 5.42
CA GLN A 31 -1.17 -24.12 5.73
C GLN A 31 -1.88 -24.85 6.88
N GLN A 32 -1.49 -24.54 8.11
CA GLN A 32 -2.33 -24.81 9.27
C GLN A 32 -3.52 -23.87 9.13
N ASN A 33 -4.73 -24.41 9.17
CA ASN A 33 -5.94 -23.63 9.35
C ASN A 33 -5.85 -22.91 10.70
N ILE A 34 -5.16 -21.77 10.73
CA ILE A 34 -5.11 -20.91 11.89
C ILE A 34 -6.51 -20.31 11.99
N HIS A 35 -7.21 -20.67 13.06
CA HIS A 35 -8.49 -20.06 13.39
C HIS A 35 -8.25 -18.64 13.88
N ILE A 36 -8.81 -17.67 13.17
CA ILE A 36 -8.59 -16.23 13.39
C ILE A 36 -9.92 -15.60 13.78
N PRO A 37 -9.97 -14.73 14.79
CA PRO A 37 -11.23 -14.05 15.13
C PRO A 37 -11.72 -13.20 13.96
N SER A 38 -13.03 -13.23 13.71
CA SER A 38 -13.64 -12.46 12.63
C SER A 38 -13.41 -10.96 12.79
N TRP A 39 -13.38 -10.43 14.02
CA TRP A 39 -13.04 -9.03 14.29
C TRP A 39 -11.64 -8.64 13.81
N PHE A 40 -10.70 -9.59 13.69
CA PHE A 40 -9.37 -9.30 13.18
C PHE A 40 -9.40 -9.10 11.67
N VAL A 41 -10.14 -9.95 10.94
CA VAL A 41 -10.25 -9.86 9.47
C VAL A 41 -11.22 -8.76 9.04
N LYS A 42 -12.33 -8.60 9.76
CA LYS A 42 -13.43 -7.63 9.54
C LYS A 42 -13.76 -6.90 10.84
N PRO A 43 -12.97 -5.88 11.22
CA PRO A 43 -13.20 -5.14 12.46
C PRO A 43 -14.45 -4.24 12.43
N ILE A 44 -15.07 -4.04 11.27
CA ILE A 44 -16.30 -3.25 11.14
C ILE A 44 -17.43 -4.14 10.67
N GLN A 45 -18.57 -4.02 11.34
CA GLN A 45 -19.82 -4.69 11.02
C GLN A 45 -20.94 -3.64 10.95
N LYS A 46 -22.10 -3.99 10.37
CA LYS A 46 -23.17 -3.03 10.03
C LYS A 46 -23.51 -2.03 11.13
N ASP A 47 -23.53 -2.49 12.39
CA ASP A 47 -23.92 -1.67 13.55
C ASP A 47 -22.82 -1.55 14.61
N THR A 48 -21.57 -1.91 14.27
CA THR A 48 -20.46 -1.89 15.24
C THR A 48 -19.18 -1.45 14.59
N VAL A 49 -18.59 -0.39 15.14
CA VAL A 49 -17.25 0.05 14.77
C VAL A 49 -16.30 -0.33 15.89
N GLY A 50 -15.23 -1.02 15.56
CA GLY A 50 -14.15 -1.25 16.50
C GLY A 50 -12.78 -1.18 15.88
N PHE A 51 -11.81 -1.16 16.78
CA PHE A 51 -10.44 -0.80 16.45
C PHE A 51 -9.50 -1.89 16.92
N ILE A 52 -8.62 -2.30 16.01
CA ILE A 52 -7.56 -3.25 16.30
C ILE A 52 -6.31 -2.50 16.78
N GLY A 53 -5.83 -2.91 17.94
CA GLY A 53 -4.53 -2.55 18.47
C GLY A 53 -3.58 -3.74 18.44
N ALA A 54 -2.30 -3.47 18.18
CA ALA A 54 -1.26 -4.47 18.06
C ALA A 54 -0.07 -4.10 18.96
N ALA A 55 0.55 -5.10 19.57
CA ALA A 55 1.79 -4.96 20.32
C ALA A 55 2.65 -6.20 20.16
N THR A 56 3.97 -6.07 20.37
CA THR A 56 4.85 -7.25 20.50
C THR A 56 4.29 -8.20 21.54
N LYS A 57 4.36 -9.52 21.31
CA LYS A 57 3.76 -10.51 22.21
C LYS A 57 4.18 -10.32 23.67
N TYR A 58 5.45 -9.97 23.89
CA TYR A 58 6.01 -9.75 25.22
C TYR A 58 6.33 -8.27 25.47
N ASP A 59 6.12 -7.81 26.70
CA ASP A 59 6.56 -6.51 27.20
C ASP A 59 8.05 -6.55 27.63
N SER A 60 8.59 -5.41 28.05
CA SER A 60 9.99 -5.31 28.52
C SER A 60 10.30 -6.16 29.77
N GLN A 61 9.28 -6.69 30.44
CA GLN A 61 9.39 -7.58 31.60
C GLN A 61 9.13 -9.05 31.22
N GLY A 62 8.99 -9.36 29.92
CA GLY A 62 8.74 -10.71 29.43
C GLY A 62 7.30 -11.22 29.62
N ARG A 63 6.37 -10.37 30.05
CA ARG A 63 4.94 -10.73 30.22
C ARG A 63 4.17 -10.49 28.94
N ILE A 64 3.02 -11.15 28.78
CA ILE A 64 2.16 -10.92 27.62
C ILE A 64 1.69 -9.46 27.59
N ASN A 65 1.90 -8.78 26.46
CA ASN A 65 1.66 -7.34 26.35
C ASN A 65 0.21 -6.95 26.01
N ILE A 66 -0.77 -7.52 26.72
CA ILE A 66 -2.21 -7.25 26.52
C ILE A 66 -2.53 -5.77 26.72
N ALA A 67 -1.96 -5.15 27.75
CA ALA A 67 -2.16 -3.72 28.01
C ALA A 67 -1.66 -2.84 26.86
N GLY A 68 -0.54 -3.20 26.23
CA GLY A 68 0.00 -2.48 25.08
C GLY A 68 -0.93 -2.54 23.88
N SER A 69 -1.42 -3.73 23.52
CA SER A 69 -2.34 -3.89 22.39
C SER A 69 -3.70 -3.22 22.66
N ARG A 70 -4.26 -3.35 23.86
CA ARG A 70 -5.52 -2.66 24.23
C ARG A 70 -5.37 -1.15 24.28
N LYS A 71 -4.23 -0.62 24.76
CA LYS A 71 -3.94 0.82 24.71
C LYS A 71 -3.91 1.32 23.26
N ALA A 72 -3.26 0.58 22.35
CA ALA A 72 -3.21 0.94 20.94
C ALA A 72 -4.60 0.94 20.27
N ALA A 73 -5.43 -0.06 20.59
CA ALA A 73 -6.82 -0.11 20.11
C ALA A 73 -7.63 1.08 20.62
N LEU A 74 -7.47 1.39 21.91
CA LEU A 74 -8.20 2.44 22.58
C LEU A 74 -7.84 3.84 22.09
N VAL A 75 -6.58 4.12 21.78
CA VAL A 75 -6.17 5.42 21.19
C VAL A 75 -6.91 5.68 19.87
N LYS A 76 -7.10 4.64 19.05
CA LYS A 76 -7.87 4.77 17.81
C LYS A 76 -9.35 5.02 18.07
N LEU A 77 -9.95 4.28 19.02
CA LEU A 77 -11.33 4.48 19.46
C LEU A 77 -11.55 5.90 20.00
N GLN A 78 -10.62 6.41 20.81
CA GLN A 78 -10.61 7.77 21.34
C GLN A 78 -10.61 8.80 20.22
N SER A 79 -9.71 8.64 19.25
CA SER A 79 -9.58 9.55 18.11
C SER A 79 -10.87 9.59 17.28
N TYR A 80 -11.49 8.44 17.05
CA TYR A 80 -12.69 8.33 16.24
C TYR A 80 -13.93 8.94 16.93
N HIS A 81 -14.17 8.60 18.20
CA HIS A 81 -15.32 9.10 18.96
C HIS A 81 -15.06 10.42 19.69
N GLN A 82 -13.88 11.03 19.51
CA GLN A 82 -13.44 12.25 20.20
C GLN A 82 -13.57 12.14 21.74
N LEU A 83 -13.23 10.97 22.28
CA LEU A 83 -13.35 10.69 23.71
C LEU A 83 -12.14 11.21 24.47
N SER A 84 -12.39 12.02 25.50
CA SER A 84 -11.38 12.45 26.46
C SER A 84 -11.12 11.34 27.48
N ILE A 85 -10.11 10.51 27.22
CA ILE A 85 -9.68 9.49 28.17
C ILE A 85 -8.25 9.81 28.63
N THR A 86 -8.08 10.18 29.89
CA THR A 86 -6.80 10.50 30.50
C THR A 86 -6.42 9.45 31.54
N ASN A 87 -5.12 9.12 31.65
CA ASN A 87 -4.52 8.28 32.69
C ASN A 87 -5.23 6.94 32.97
N ILE A 88 -5.19 6.03 32.00
CA ILE A 88 -5.70 4.67 32.20
C ILE A 88 -4.61 3.82 32.83
N ASP A 89 -4.95 3.20 33.96
CA ASP A 89 -4.10 2.23 34.63
C ASP A 89 -3.79 1.05 33.70
N LYS A 90 -2.50 0.69 33.60
CA LYS A 90 -2.02 -0.48 32.85
C LYS A 90 -2.67 -1.77 33.37
N GLN A 91 -2.94 -1.85 34.68
CA GLN A 91 -3.55 -3.04 35.29
C GLN A 91 -5.01 -3.21 34.82
N LEU A 92 -5.79 -2.13 34.79
CA LEU A 92 -7.15 -2.13 34.23
C LEU A 92 -7.16 -2.60 32.77
N LEU A 93 -6.20 -2.15 31.96
CA LEU A 93 -6.07 -2.61 30.58
C LEU A 93 -5.66 -4.07 30.48
N THR A 94 -5.04 -4.67 31.49
CA THR A 94 -4.65 -6.09 31.44
C THR A 94 -5.83 -6.99 31.81
N ASP A 95 -6.50 -6.68 32.92
CA ASP A 95 -7.39 -7.65 33.58
C ASP A 95 -8.87 -7.44 33.22
N ALA A 96 -9.27 -6.23 32.85
CA ALA A 96 -10.68 -5.90 32.65
C ALA A 96 -11.13 -6.11 31.19
N ALA A 97 -12.20 -6.88 31.00
CA ALA A 97 -12.89 -7.00 29.71
C ALA A 97 -13.69 -5.73 29.33
N LYS A 98 -13.90 -4.84 30.29
CA LYS A 98 -14.60 -3.57 30.10
C LYS A 98 -13.88 -2.44 30.82
N LEU A 99 -13.94 -1.26 30.23
CA LEU A 99 -13.43 -0.01 30.80
C LEU A 99 -14.57 1.02 30.80
N HIS A 100 -15.03 1.39 31.98
CA HIS A 100 -16.00 2.47 32.14
C HIS A 100 -15.29 3.81 32.04
N LEU A 101 -15.76 4.68 31.15
CA LEU A 101 -15.21 6.00 30.93
C LEU A 101 -15.96 7.04 31.76
N PRO A 102 -15.29 8.12 32.21
CA PRO A 102 -15.94 9.24 32.89
C PRO A 102 -17.07 9.90 32.08
N SER A 103 -17.04 9.76 30.75
CA SER A 103 -18.08 10.26 29.84
C SER A 103 -19.39 9.46 29.88
N GLY A 104 -19.49 8.41 30.71
CA GLY A 104 -20.64 7.50 30.76
C GLY A 104 -20.62 6.40 29.69
N ASN A 105 -19.65 6.43 28.78
CA ASN A 105 -19.44 5.38 27.78
C ASN A 105 -18.71 4.18 28.40
N THR A 106 -18.98 2.98 27.91
CA THR A 106 -18.24 1.78 28.30
C THR A 106 -17.52 1.21 27.09
N VAL A 107 -16.20 1.11 27.19
CA VAL A 107 -15.38 0.42 26.19
C VAL A 107 -15.34 -1.04 26.54
N ARG A 108 -15.55 -1.89 25.55
CA ARG A 108 -15.43 -3.33 25.68
C ARG A 108 -14.21 -3.83 24.90
N PHE A 109 -13.45 -4.71 25.53
CA PHE A 109 -12.36 -5.44 24.89
C PHE A 109 -12.80 -6.87 24.59
N LEU A 110 -12.49 -7.35 23.39
CA LEU A 110 -12.63 -8.78 23.06
C LEU A 110 -11.39 -9.57 23.52
N PRO A 111 -11.51 -10.91 23.65
CA PRO A 111 -10.36 -11.78 23.92
C PRO A 111 -9.22 -11.52 22.95
N GLU A 112 -8.00 -11.54 23.47
CA GLU A 112 -6.80 -11.29 22.70
C GLU A 112 -6.53 -12.38 21.66
N PHE A 113 -5.89 -11.98 20.57
CA PHE A 113 -5.51 -12.87 19.49
C PHE A 113 -4.00 -12.83 19.28
N PHE A 114 -3.37 -14.00 19.21
CA PHE A 114 -1.94 -14.13 19.03
C PHE A 114 -1.63 -14.59 17.60
N TYR A 115 -0.89 -13.78 16.87
CA TYR A 115 -0.48 -14.12 15.50
C TYR A 115 0.90 -13.57 15.21
N GLN A 116 1.78 -14.42 14.65
CA GLN A 116 3.13 -14.04 14.21
C GLN A 116 3.97 -13.25 15.25
N GLY A 117 3.89 -13.63 16.54
CA GLY A 117 4.65 -12.95 17.61
C GLY A 117 4.07 -11.59 18.04
N VAL A 118 2.83 -11.30 17.63
CA VAL A 118 2.06 -10.10 17.99
C VAL A 118 0.87 -10.51 18.83
N VAL A 119 0.52 -9.67 19.81
CA VAL A 119 -0.76 -9.72 20.51
C VAL A 119 -1.66 -8.63 19.93
N TYR A 120 -2.83 -9.04 19.47
CA TYR A 120 -3.87 -8.18 18.94
C TYR A 120 -5.01 -8.09 19.94
N SER A 121 -5.57 -6.90 20.06
CA SER A 121 -6.77 -6.65 20.86
C SER A 121 -7.73 -5.78 20.07
N TYR A 122 -9.02 -5.97 20.34
CA TYR A 122 -10.09 -5.22 19.73
C TYR A 122 -10.85 -4.42 20.78
N ALA A 123 -11.14 -3.16 20.48
CA ALA A 123 -11.90 -2.25 21.33
C ALA A 123 -13.08 -1.66 20.57
N THR A 124 -14.25 -1.63 21.21
CA THR A 124 -15.50 -1.05 20.68
C THR A 124 -16.34 -0.45 21.83
N LEU A 125 -17.34 0.36 21.51
CA LEU A 125 -18.29 0.88 22.50
C LEU A 125 -19.42 -0.13 22.75
N GLU A 126 -19.77 -0.33 24.02
CA GLU A 126 -20.83 -1.28 24.41
C GLU A 126 -22.24 -0.86 23.96
N GLN A 127 -22.43 0.40 23.57
CA GLN A 127 -23.71 0.94 23.11
C GLN A 127 -24.07 0.53 21.67
N ASP A 128 -23.10 0.03 20.90
CA ASP A 128 -23.32 -0.54 19.57
C ASP A 128 -24.18 -1.82 19.71
N GLN A 129 -25.13 -2.08 18.80
CA GLN A 129 -25.98 -3.29 18.85
C GLN A 129 -25.12 -4.54 18.64
N PHE A 130 -24.61 -5.07 19.74
CA PHE A 130 -23.45 -5.94 19.75
C PHE A 130 -23.83 -7.39 20.06
N SER A 131 -23.70 -8.27 19.06
CA SER A 131 -23.78 -9.72 19.30
C SER A 131 -22.39 -10.29 19.54
N LEU A 132 -22.06 -10.52 20.82
CA LEU A 132 -20.80 -11.13 21.28
C LEU A 132 -20.44 -12.40 20.50
N SER A 133 -21.45 -13.22 20.18
CA SER A 133 -21.26 -14.50 19.51
C SER A 133 -20.79 -14.33 18.06
N GLN A 134 -21.19 -13.25 17.38
CA GLN A 134 -20.80 -13.00 15.98
C GLN A 134 -19.35 -12.54 15.86
N GLN A 135 -18.86 -11.70 16.77
CA GLN A 135 -17.47 -11.20 16.70
C GLN A 135 -16.43 -12.20 17.21
N GLN A 136 -16.83 -13.18 18.02
CA GLN A 136 -15.96 -14.27 18.47
C GLN A 136 -15.94 -15.45 17.50
N THR A 137 -16.65 -15.37 16.37
CA THR A 137 -16.58 -16.39 15.33
C THR A 137 -15.16 -16.50 14.79
N LEU A 138 -14.72 -17.73 14.58
CA LEU A 138 -13.43 -18.03 13.98
C LEU A 138 -13.59 -18.11 12.46
N THR A 139 -12.68 -17.49 11.75
CA THR A 139 -12.57 -17.44 10.30
C THR A 139 -11.13 -17.71 9.87
N SER A 140 -10.88 -17.69 8.56
CA SER A 140 -9.55 -17.72 7.96
C SER A 140 -9.14 -16.33 7.48
N LEU A 141 -7.89 -15.94 7.69
CA LEU A 141 -7.30 -14.79 7.01
C LEU A 141 -6.98 -15.21 5.57
N SER A 142 -7.66 -14.60 4.62
CA SER A 142 -7.45 -14.87 3.20
C SER A 142 -6.06 -14.40 2.76
N ARG A 143 -5.44 -15.15 1.85
CA ARG A 143 -4.30 -14.66 1.09
C ARG A 143 -4.80 -13.63 0.08
N CYS A 144 -4.09 -12.51 -0.06
CA CYS A 144 -4.40 -11.56 -1.12
C CYS A 144 -3.96 -12.14 -2.47
N GLU A 145 -4.94 -12.35 -3.33
CA GLU A 145 -4.81 -12.88 -4.68
C GLU A 145 -5.31 -11.82 -5.66
N PHE A 146 -4.45 -10.82 -5.92
CA PHE A 146 -4.82 -9.65 -6.72
C PHE A 146 -5.29 -9.98 -8.13
N LYS A 147 -4.73 -11.01 -8.77
CA LYS A 147 -5.14 -11.42 -10.13
C LYS A 147 -6.55 -12.03 -10.14
N GLN A 148 -6.91 -12.71 -9.05
CA GLN A 148 -8.20 -13.37 -8.89
C GLN A 148 -9.24 -12.46 -8.20
N CYS A 149 -8.83 -11.26 -7.78
CA CYS A 149 -9.67 -10.38 -6.97
C CYS A 149 -10.21 -11.11 -5.72
N ASN A 150 -9.33 -11.84 -5.03
CA ASN A 150 -9.71 -12.59 -3.84
C ASN A 150 -8.87 -12.13 -2.64
N PRO A 151 -9.49 -11.57 -1.58
CA PRO A 151 -10.92 -11.30 -1.43
C PRO A 151 -11.47 -10.24 -2.42
N GLU A 152 -12.78 -10.26 -2.66
CA GLU A 152 -13.49 -9.45 -3.68
C GLU A 152 -13.14 -7.96 -3.61
N TRP A 153 -13.01 -7.43 -2.39
CA TRP A 153 -12.67 -6.02 -2.16
C TRP A 153 -11.33 -5.57 -2.76
N LEU A 154 -10.42 -6.48 -3.11
CA LEU A 154 -9.15 -6.14 -3.78
C LEU A 154 -9.36 -5.51 -5.17
N CYS A 155 -10.50 -5.77 -5.80
CA CYS A 155 -10.87 -5.20 -7.09
C CYS A 155 -12.27 -4.57 -7.06
N ASP A 156 -12.90 -4.50 -5.89
CA ASP A 156 -14.19 -3.86 -5.74
C ASP A 156 -14.01 -2.35 -5.96
N GLU A 157 -14.90 -1.79 -6.76
CA GLU A 157 -14.80 -0.42 -7.27
C GLU A 157 -15.40 0.58 -6.28
N GLN A 158 -15.26 0.29 -4.98
CA GLN A 158 -15.70 1.19 -3.93
C GLN A 158 -14.78 2.42 -3.90
N SER A 159 -15.20 3.46 -4.61
CA SER A 159 -14.51 4.74 -4.75
C SER A 159 -14.29 5.53 -3.45
N ASN A 160 -14.75 5.03 -2.31
CA ASN A 160 -14.45 5.60 -1.00
C ASN A 160 -13.46 4.73 -0.19
N THR A 161 -12.72 3.83 -0.83
CA THR A 161 -11.76 2.96 -0.16
C THR A 161 -10.32 3.18 -0.64
N ILE A 162 -9.36 2.90 0.23
CA ILE A 162 -7.93 2.94 -0.06
C ILE A 162 -7.29 1.64 0.43
N THR A 163 -6.54 0.97 -0.44
CA THR A 163 -5.72 -0.18 -0.05
C THR A 163 -4.40 0.30 0.55
N GLY A 164 -4.22 0.07 1.85
CA GLY A 164 -2.97 0.33 2.58
C GLY A 164 -2.13 -0.94 2.71
N VAL A 165 -0.87 -0.87 2.29
CA VAL A 165 0.06 -2.02 2.31
C VAL A 165 1.14 -1.79 3.36
N SER A 166 1.27 -2.70 4.32
CA SER A 166 2.36 -2.67 5.30
C SER A 166 3.52 -3.53 4.84
N PHE A 167 4.48 -2.94 4.12
CA PHE A 167 5.65 -3.72 3.74
C PHE A 167 6.38 -4.29 4.97
N TYR A 168 7.18 -5.34 4.76
CA TYR A 168 7.94 -6.12 5.73
C TYR A 168 8.69 -5.24 6.75
N THR A 169 7.99 -4.81 7.81
CA THR A 169 8.63 -4.14 8.93
C THR A 169 9.35 -5.20 9.75
N ALA A 170 10.58 -4.89 10.17
CA ALA A 170 11.34 -5.72 11.11
C ALA A 170 10.57 -6.00 12.42
N THR A 171 9.51 -5.23 12.70
CA THR A 171 8.56 -5.48 13.80
C THR A 171 7.16 -5.81 13.26
N PRO A 172 6.70 -7.06 13.32
CA PRO A 172 5.34 -7.46 12.88
C PRO A 172 4.20 -6.68 13.54
N SER A 173 4.38 -6.24 14.80
CA SER A 173 3.36 -5.47 15.52
C SER A 173 3.10 -4.08 14.93
N GLN A 174 3.97 -3.58 14.06
CA GLN A 174 3.80 -2.28 13.39
C GLN A 174 3.07 -2.38 12.06
N GLN A 175 2.85 -3.59 11.51
CA GLN A 175 2.26 -3.76 10.19
C GLN A 175 0.92 -3.02 10.04
N LEU A 176 -0.04 -3.23 10.95
CA LEU A 176 -1.33 -2.51 10.88
C LEU A 176 -1.19 -0.99 10.93
N LEU A 177 -0.25 -0.47 11.73
CA LEU A 177 0.00 0.97 11.81
C LEU A 177 0.58 1.49 10.49
N MET A 178 1.54 0.78 9.90
CA MET A 178 2.20 1.18 8.65
C MET A 178 1.24 1.09 7.46
N ALA A 179 0.39 0.06 7.40
CA ALA A 179 -0.68 -0.01 6.38
C ALA A 179 -1.58 1.22 6.45
N GLN A 180 -1.99 1.61 7.67
CA GLN A 180 -2.81 2.80 7.89
C GLN A 180 -2.07 4.10 7.56
N GLN A 181 -0.78 4.21 7.88
CA GLN A 181 0.04 5.38 7.50
C GLN A 181 0.18 5.51 5.99
N ASN A 182 0.41 4.39 5.28
CA ASN A 182 0.48 4.40 3.82
C ASN A 182 -0.87 4.72 3.17
N ALA A 183 -1.98 4.25 3.75
CA ALA A 183 -3.31 4.66 3.31
C ALA A 183 -3.55 6.17 3.53
N ASN A 184 -3.12 6.73 4.67
CA ASN A 184 -3.22 8.18 4.93
C ASN A 184 -2.38 8.98 3.94
N LEU A 185 -1.18 8.52 3.58
CA LEU A 185 -0.35 9.17 2.56
C LEU A 185 -1.07 9.23 1.21
N ILE A 186 -1.68 8.12 0.77
CA ILE A 186 -2.48 8.09 -0.46
C ILE A 186 -3.66 9.06 -0.36
N ALA A 187 -4.36 9.08 0.78
CA ALA A 187 -5.47 10.00 1.02
C ALA A 187 -5.04 11.48 0.99
N ASP A 188 -3.91 11.81 1.61
CA ASP A 188 -3.31 13.16 1.60
C ASP A 188 -2.97 13.59 0.16
N LEU A 189 -2.32 12.71 -0.60
CA LEU A 189 -1.99 12.96 -2.01
C LEU A 189 -3.23 13.26 -2.86
N LEU A 190 -4.31 12.48 -2.68
CA LEU A 190 -5.56 12.64 -3.42
C LEU A 190 -6.37 13.86 -2.95
N THR A 191 -6.29 14.22 -1.67
CA THR A 191 -7.06 15.34 -1.11
C THR A 191 -6.62 16.66 -1.72
N LYS A 192 -5.32 16.93 -1.71
CA LYS A 192 -4.74 18.14 -2.32
C LYS A 192 -3.24 17.98 -2.47
N SER A 193 -2.75 18.01 -3.70
CA SER A 193 -1.32 17.95 -4.02
C SER A 193 -0.88 19.13 -4.86
N GLN A 194 0.32 19.64 -4.55
CA GLN A 194 1.08 20.49 -5.45
C GLN A 194 1.90 19.57 -6.36
N VAL A 195 1.78 19.77 -7.67
CA VAL A 195 2.54 19.04 -8.68
C VAL A 195 3.49 20.01 -9.36
N HIS A 196 4.78 19.69 -9.30
CA HIS A 196 5.81 20.31 -10.13
C HIS A 196 6.41 19.23 -11.03
N ALA A 197 6.26 19.36 -12.35
CA ALA A 197 6.86 18.41 -13.29
C ALA A 197 7.54 19.14 -14.45
N THR A 198 8.65 18.58 -14.93
CA THR A 198 9.33 19.03 -16.12
C THR A 198 9.65 17.82 -16.99
N GLU A 199 9.21 17.86 -18.25
CA GLU A 199 9.47 16.83 -19.24
C GLU A 199 10.30 17.40 -20.37
N PHE A 200 11.29 16.62 -20.80
CA PHE A 200 12.14 16.92 -21.93
C PHE A 200 11.99 15.84 -22.98
N ILE A 201 11.51 16.22 -24.16
CA ILE A 201 11.48 15.36 -25.34
C ILE A 201 12.54 15.90 -26.30
N SER A 202 13.42 15.02 -26.78
CA SER A 202 14.28 15.35 -27.91
C SER A 202 14.11 14.32 -29.02
N GLN A 203 14.05 14.81 -30.25
CA GLN A 203 13.97 13.98 -31.45
C GLN A 203 15.07 14.43 -32.39
N SER A 204 15.80 13.47 -32.96
CA SER A 204 16.76 13.75 -34.01
C SER A 204 16.63 12.75 -35.14
N ALA A 205 16.76 13.25 -36.37
CA ALA A 205 16.80 12.44 -37.57
C ALA A 205 17.98 12.86 -38.44
N ASP A 206 18.73 11.88 -38.91
CA ASP A 206 19.79 12.01 -39.89
C ASP A 206 19.44 11.12 -41.07
N THR A 207 19.07 11.76 -42.17
CA THR A 207 18.65 11.09 -43.40
C THR A 207 19.79 10.37 -44.11
N ASN A 208 21.04 10.82 -43.95
CA ASN A 208 22.19 10.19 -44.59
C ASN A 208 22.64 8.94 -43.83
N ALA A 209 22.57 8.95 -42.49
CA ALA A 209 22.88 7.77 -41.68
C ALA A 209 21.67 6.83 -41.48
N ASN A 210 20.48 7.19 -41.99
CA ASN A 210 19.19 6.54 -41.70
C ASN A 210 18.99 6.33 -40.19
N ARG A 211 19.36 7.33 -39.39
CA ARG A 211 19.28 7.30 -37.92
C ARG A 211 18.14 8.16 -37.44
N HIS A 212 17.30 7.58 -36.61
CA HIS A 212 16.26 8.28 -35.87
C HIS A 212 16.43 7.99 -34.39
N SER A 213 16.47 9.03 -33.56
CA SER A 213 16.51 8.88 -32.11
C SER A 213 15.47 9.77 -31.46
N THR A 214 14.83 9.21 -30.44
CA THR A 214 13.93 9.94 -29.55
C THR A 214 14.39 9.69 -28.13
N SER A 215 14.51 10.75 -27.34
CA SER A 215 14.77 10.67 -25.90
C SER A 215 13.65 11.34 -25.14
N PHE A 216 13.22 10.72 -24.04
CA PHE A 216 12.29 11.30 -23.09
C PHE A 216 12.94 11.28 -21.70
N ASN A 217 12.82 12.38 -20.96
CA ASN A 217 13.23 12.45 -19.57
C ASN A 217 12.20 13.28 -18.79
N GLN A 218 11.79 12.80 -17.63
CA GLN A 218 10.84 13.47 -16.75
C GLN A 218 11.47 13.63 -15.37
N GLN A 219 11.33 14.82 -14.81
CA GLN A 219 11.62 15.11 -13.42
C GLN A 219 10.35 15.67 -12.80
N SER A 220 9.90 15.07 -11.69
CA SER A 220 8.66 15.49 -11.06
C SER A 220 8.73 15.35 -9.55
N ASP A 221 8.04 16.27 -8.88
CA ASP A 221 7.82 16.31 -7.45
C ASP A 221 6.32 16.51 -7.20
N VAL A 222 5.72 15.56 -6.48
CA VAL A 222 4.31 15.63 -6.09
C VAL A 222 4.26 15.61 -4.58
N LYS A 223 3.78 16.71 -4.01
CA LYS A 223 3.72 16.91 -2.56
C LYS A 223 2.28 17.16 -2.14
N ALA A 224 1.79 16.31 -1.25
CA ALA A 224 0.55 16.60 -0.54
C ALA A 224 0.69 17.92 0.21
N THR A 225 -0.26 18.84 -0.01
CA THR A 225 -0.28 20.16 0.63
C THR A 225 -0.89 20.08 2.04
N VAL A 226 -1.66 19.04 2.30
CA VAL A 226 -2.38 18.81 3.55
C VAL A 226 -1.83 17.55 4.20
N LYS A 227 -1.54 17.61 5.51
CA LYS A 227 -1.35 16.43 6.36
C LYS A 227 -2.54 16.38 7.30
N GLN A 228 -3.65 15.80 6.85
CA GLN A 228 -4.83 15.64 7.68
C GLN A 228 -4.86 14.25 8.29
N HIS A 229 -5.44 14.14 9.48
CA HIS A 229 -5.85 12.84 9.96
C HIS A 229 -7.16 12.49 9.25
N HIS A 230 -7.10 11.65 8.22
CA HIS A 230 -8.32 11.09 7.66
C HIS A 230 -8.91 10.12 8.67
N ALA A 231 -10.16 10.33 9.07
CA ALA A 231 -10.91 9.43 9.93
C ALA A 231 -11.31 8.15 9.16
N MET A 232 -10.30 7.45 8.64
CA MET A 232 -10.45 6.22 7.90
C MET A 232 -10.62 5.04 8.84
N LEU A 233 -11.42 4.10 8.35
CA LEU A 233 -11.87 2.95 9.08
C LEU A 233 -11.35 1.69 8.38
N LEU A 234 -10.56 0.87 9.09
CA LEU A 234 -10.12 -0.41 8.55
C LEU A 234 -11.36 -1.31 8.40
N SER A 235 -11.68 -1.72 7.18
CA SER A 235 -12.85 -2.55 6.89
C SER A 235 -12.47 -4.03 6.83
N GLU A 236 -11.40 -4.35 6.10
CA GLU A 236 -11.00 -5.73 5.82
C GLU A 236 -9.48 -5.90 5.76
N LEU A 237 -9.00 -7.12 6.04
CA LEU A 237 -7.59 -7.52 5.93
C LEU A 237 -7.42 -8.76 5.06
N CYS A 238 -6.29 -8.82 4.37
CA CYS A 238 -5.73 -10.05 3.79
C CYS A 238 -4.20 -10.08 3.96
N GLU A 239 -3.59 -11.24 3.73
CA GLU A 239 -2.13 -11.41 3.82
C GLU A 239 -1.50 -11.67 2.46
N TYR A 240 -0.44 -10.94 2.14
CA TYR A 240 0.35 -11.14 0.92
C TYR A 240 1.82 -11.31 1.29
N GLN A 241 2.39 -12.50 1.06
CA GLN A 241 3.82 -12.79 1.29
C GLN A 241 4.35 -12.37 2.68
N GLY A 242 3.54 -12.50 3.74
CA GLY A 242 3.90 -12.11 5.11
C GLY A 242 3.64 -10.63 5.46
N THR A 243 3.07 -9.87 4.53
CA THR A 243 2.62 -8.48 4.71
C THR A 243 1.11 -8.44 4.88
N LEU A 244 0.63 -7.74 5.90
CA LEU A 244 -0.78 -7.40 6.04
C LEU A 244 -1.17 -6.27 5.09
N ILE A 245 -2.25 -6.48 4.36
CA ILE A 245 -2.87 -5.49 3.48
C ILE A 245 -4.24 -5.19 4.05
N GLY A 246 -4.54 -3.90 4.21
CA GLY A 246 -5.81 -3.43 4.74
C GLY A 246 -6.58 -2.59 3.76
N ASN A 247 -7.89 -2.82 3.72
CA ASN A 247 -8.84 -1.96 3.04
C ASN A 247 -9.35 -0.89 4.01
N PHE A 248 -9.13 0.38 3.70
CA PHE A 248 -9.51 1.51 4.55
C PHE A 248 -10.63 2.31 3.91
N VAL A 249 -11.76 2.41 4.59
CA VAL A 249 -12.93 3.18 4.16
C VAL A 249 -12.76 4.64 4.60
N LEU A 250 -12.83 5.57 3.66
CA LEU A 250 -12.87 7.00 3.89
C LEU A 250 -14.24 7.44 4.40
N PRO A 251 -14.33 8.51 5.21
CA PRO A 251 -15.59 9.08 5.70
C PRO A 251 -16.30 9.90 4.60
N LYS A 252 -16.48 9.30 3.43
CA LYS A 252 -17.13 9.88 2.25
C LYS A 252 -18.06 8.83 1.64
N ALA A 253 -19.15 9.29 1.02
CA ALA A 253 -20.05 8.38 0.32
C ALA A 253 -19.35 7.77 -0.90
N PRO A 254 -19.54 6.47 -1.18
CA PRO A 254 -19.06 5.88 -2.43
C PRO A 254 -19.82 6.51 -3.61
N LEU A 255 -19.09 6.83 -4.67
CA LEU A 255 -19.66 7.09 -5.98
C LEU A 255 -20.19 5.78 -6.57
N ALA A 256 -21.44 5.80 -7.04
CA ALA A 256 -21.97 4.74 -7.88
C ALA A 256 -21.34 4.85 -9.27
N LEU A 257 -20.48 3.89 -9.61
CA LEU A 257 -19.82 3.82 -10.92
C LEU A 257 -20.70 3.01 -11.88
N GLN A 258 -20.91 3.53 -13.08
CA GLN A 258 -21.63 2.83 -14.15
C GLN A 258 -20.72 1.79 -14.83
N GLU A 259 -21.31 0.80 -15.51
CA GLU A 259 -20.55 -0.16 -16.32
C GLU A 259 -19.62 0.58 -17.31
N ASN A 260 -18.40 0.07 -17.48
CA ASN A 260 -17.38 0.58 -18.40
C ASN A 260 -16.77 1.96 -18.08
N TRP A 261 -16.99 2.54 -16.89
CA TRP A 261 -16.40 3.84 -16.52
C TRP A 261 -14.88 3.94 -16.75
N ARG A 262 -14.13 2.83 -16.62
CA ARG A 262 -12.68 2.77 -16.87
C ARG A 262 -12.27 3.12 -18.31
N SER A 263 -13.20 2.98 -19.26
CA SER A 263 -12.98 3.32 -20.67
C SER A 263 -13.28 4.78 -21.00
N LEU A 264 -13.87 5.51 -20.06
CA LEU A 264 -14.22 6.92 -20.22
C LEU A 264 -13.03 7.79 -19.81
N SER A 265 -12.74 8.82 -20.61
CA SER A 265 -11.81 9.89 -20.21
C SER A 265 -12.47 10.95 -19.32
N VAL A 266 -13.82 10.97 -19.30
CA VAL A 266 -14.62 11.91 -18.52
C VAL A 266 -15.80 11.16 -17.87
N TYR A 267 -16.02 11.37 -16.59
CA TYR A 267 -17.17 10.83 -15.84
C TYR A 267 -17.81 11.93 -15.01
N GLN A 268 -19.11 12.17 -15.20
CA GLN A 268 -19.84 13.26 -14.53
C GLN A 268 -19.14 14.63 -14.70
N ASP A 269 -18.75 14.97 -15.93
CA ASP A 269 -18.04 16.20 -16.32
C ASP A 269 -16.66 16.40 -15.64
N ARG A 270 -16.08 15.34 -15.09
CA ARG A 270 -14.77 15.33 -14.42
C ARG A 270 -13.79 14.43 -15.15
N SER A 271 -12.53 14.82 -15.20
CA SER A 271 -11.49 14.04 -15.86
C SER A 271 -11.23 12.72 -15.12
N VAL A 272 -11.20 11.61 -15.85
CA VAL A 272 -10.78 10.29 -15.34
C VAL A 272 -9.37 10.04 -15.83
N ILE A 273 -8.44 9.81 -14.90
CA ILE A 273 -7.02 9.67 -15.19
C ILE A 273 -6.54 8.30 -14.73
N GLN A 274 -5.84 7.62 -15.63
CA GLN A 274 -5.11 6.41 -15.30
C GLN A 274 -3.66 6.77 -15.00
N GLY A 275 -3.19 6.43 -13.80
CA GLY A 275 -1.77 6.42 -13.49
C GLY A 275 -1.23 5.00 -13.48
N SER A 276 0.06 4.84 -13.80
CA SER A 276 0.68 3.53 -13.83
C SER A 276 2.12 3.52 -13.32
N PHE A 277 2.52 2.40 -12.75
CA PHE A 277 3.91 2.15 -12.38
C PHE A 277 4.28 0.69 -12.60
N GLY A 278 5.55 0.44 -12.94
CA GLY A 278 6.11 -0.91 -13.09
C GLY A 278 6.05 -1.48 -14.52
N GLN A 279 5.51 -0.73 -15.48
CA GLN A 279 5.49 -1.13 -16.89
C GLN A 279 6.90 -1.52 -17.39
N GLY A 280 6.98 -2.57 -18.20
CA GLY A 280 8.26 -3.11 -18.70
C GLY A 280 9.04 -3.97 -17.70
N GLY A 281 8.50 -4.16 -16.49
CA GLY A 281 9.16 -4.82 -15.36
C GLY A 281 10.00 -3.86 -14.51
N THR A 282 9.69 -2.56 -14.53
CA THR A 282 10.33 -1.56 -13.67
C THR A 282 9.94 -1.82 -12.20
N MET A 283 10.83 -1.51 -11.28
CA MET A 283 10.62 -1.73 -9.85
C MET A 283 10.84 -0.42 -9.09
N SER A 284 10.13 -0.24 -7.97
CA SER A 284 10.41 0.86 -7.06
C SER A 284 11.83 0.71 -6.49
N SER A 285 12.47 1.83 -6.16
CA SER A 285 13.85 1.84 -5.66
C SER A 285 14.06 1.00 -4.39
N ASP A 286 13.01 0.85 -3.61
CA ASP A 286 12.95 0.10 -2.36
C ASP A 286 12.32 -1.28 -2.49
N LEU A 287 11.86 -1.67 -3.70
CA LEU A 287 11.18 -2.93 -4.02
C LEU A 287 9.80 -3.11 -3.35
N LEU A 288 9.21 -2.03 -2.82
CA LEU A 288 7.99 -2.11 -2.03
C LEU A 288 6.73 -1.91 -2.88
N LEU A 289 5.72 -2.78 -2.67
CA LEU A 289 4.40 -2.60 -3.28
C LEU A 289 3.73 -1.28 -2.87
N SER A 290 3.89 -0.86 -1.61
CA SER A 290 3.37 0.44 -1.14
C SER A 290 3.93 1.61 -1.94
N SER A 291 5.23 1.58 -2.24
CA SER A 291 5.91 2.62 -3.01
C SER A 291 5.53 2.57 -4.49
N ALA A 292 5.33 1.38 -5.05
CA ALA A 292 4.77 1.23 -6.39
C ALA A 292 3.36 1.83 -6.52
N ILE A 293 2.49 1.64 -5.50
CA ILE A 293 1.16 2.26 -5.45
C ILE A 293 1.28 3.78 -5.34
N GLU A 294 2.13 4.29 -4.44
CA GLU A 294 2.37 5.73 -4.30
C GLU A 294 2.82 6.35 -5.63
N LEU A 295 3.75 5.72 -6.34
CA LEU A 295 4.26 6.20 -7.62
C LEU A 295 3.18 6.21 -8.71
N ALA A 296 2.34 5.17 -8.78
CA ALA A 296 1.22 5.14 -9.72
C ALA A 296 0.18 6.25 -9.42
N ILE A 297 -0.07 6.56 -8.14
CA ILE A 297 -0.93 7.69 -7.73
C ILE A 297 -0.30 9.03 -8.14
N LYS A 298 1.01 9.21 -7.92
CA LYS A 298 1.72 10.43 -8.35
C LYS A 298 1.69 10.61 -9.87
N ASP A 299 1.85 9.52 -10.62
CA ASP A 299 1.71 9.51 -12.07
C ASP A 299 0.32 10.02 -12.50
N ALA A 300 -0.76 9.49 -11.91
CA ALA A 300 -2.12 9.98 -12.17
C ALA A 300 -2.30 11.47 -11.82
N LEU A 301 -1.71 11.94 -10.72
CA LEU A 301 -1.80 13.35 -10.32
C LEU A 301 -1.02 14.27 -11.26
N ILE A 302 0.11 13.80 -11.81
CA ILE A 302 0.88 14.53 -12.82
C ILE A 302 0.07 14.65 -14.11
N GLU A 303 -0.54 13.57 -14.59
CA GLU A 303 -1.41 13.59 -15.76
C GLU A 303 -2.64 14.49 -15.56
N LEU A 304 -3.24 14.46 -14.37
CA LEU A 304 -4.32 15.38 -14.02
C LEU A 304 -3.86 16.84 -14.04
N ALA A 305 -2.66 17.13 -13.54
CA ALA A 305 -2.10 18.48 -13.53
C ALA A 305 -1.84 19.00 -14.94
N LYS A 306 -1.39 18.14 -15.87
CA LYS A 306 -1.20 18.50 -17.29
C LYS A 306 -2.51 18.93 -17.96
N ILE A 307 -3.63 18.33 -17.58
CA ILE A 307 -4.95 18.73 -18.12
C ILE A 307 -5.34 20.14 -17.64
N LYS A 308 -4.97 20.50 -16.41
CA LYS A 308 -5.25 21.84 -15.87
C LYS A 308 -4.39 22.93 -16.50
N GLY A 309 -3.10 22.65 -16.67
CA GLY A 309 -2.17 23.65 -17.21
C GLY A 309 -0.79 23.08 -17.52
N ILE A 310 -0.29 23.42 -18.71
CA ILE A 310 1.08 23.14 -19.15
C ILE A 310 1.70 24.37 -19.80
N ALA A 311 2.99 24.60 -19.56
CA ALA A 311 3.82 25.53 -20.31
C ALA A 311 4.76 24.73 -21.22
N ILE A 312 4.76 25.02 -22.52
CA ILE A 312 5.58 24.30 -23.51
C ILE A 312 6.56 25.26 -24.17
N GLU A 313 7.85 24.94 -24.07
CA GLU A 313 8.94 25.60 -24.80
C GLU A 313 9.47 24.63 -25.88
N ASN A 314 9.39 25.03 -27.16
CA ASN A 314 9.83 24.20 -28.28
C ASN A 314 10.94 24.89 -29.07
N THR A 315 11.97 24.14 -29.43
CA THR A 315 13.02 24.57 -30.35
C THR A 315 13.22 23.49 -31.41
N SER A 316 13.19 23.88 -32.68
CA SER A 316 13.46 22.98 -33.80
C SER A 316 14.49 23.59 -34.73
N SER A 317 15.47 22.80 -35.15
CA SER A 317 16.42 23.18 -36.17
C SER A 317 16.45 22.14 -37.29
N LEU A 318 16.60 22.64 -38.51
CA LEU A 318 16.73 21.85 -39.72
C LEU A 318 18.00 22.32 -40.42
N SER A 319 18.92 21.41 -40.70
CA SER A 319 20.19 21.69 -41.38
C SER A 319 20.33 20.81 -42.61
N PHE A 320 20.89 21.38 -43.69
CA PHE A 320 20.98 20.77 -45.02
C PHE A 320 22.42 20.68 -45.56
N ASN A 321 23.43 20.62 -44.69
CA ASN A 321 24.83 20.45 -45.12
C ASN A 321 25.18 18.95 -45.17
N ASP A 322 25.33 18.41 -46.38
CA ASP A 322 25.57 16.98 -46.65
C ASP A 322 24.56 16.07 -45.93
N GLY A 323 23.27 16.22 -46.29
CA GLY A 323 22.12 15.50 -45.73
C GLY A 323 21.09 16.40 -45.06
N ALA A 324 19.87 15.91 -44.84
CA ALA A 324 18.87 16.59 -44.03
C ALA A 324 18.96 16.11 -42.57
N TYR A 325 19.33 17.02 -41.67
CA TYR A 325 19.38 16.81 -40.23
C TYR A 325 18.24 17.57 -39.56
N PHE A 326 17.38 16.86 -38.84
CA PHE A 326 16.31 17.44 -38.04
C PHE A 326 16.63 17.24 -36.56
N LEU A 327 16.52 18.30 -35.77
CA LEU A 327 16.60 18.25 -34.31
C LEU A 327 15.42 19.03 -33.73
N SER A 328 14.63 18.37 -32.90
CA SER A 328 13.54 18.99 -32.14
C SER A 328 13.77 18.75 -30.66
N LYS A 329 13.61 19.79 -29.85
CA LYS A 329 13.62 19.73 -28.39
C LYS A 329 12.38 20.42 -27.86
N SER A 330 11.61 19.72 -27.06
CA SER A 330 10.44 20.22 -26.34
C SER A 330 10.69 20.10 -24.84
N LYS A 331 10.41 21.18 -24.12
CA LYS A 331 10.37 21.21 -22.66
C LYS A 331 8.95 21.55 -22.24
N MET A 332 8.31 20.66 -21.52
CA MET A 332 7.01 20.90 -20.90
C MET A 332 7.19 21.09 -19.40
N THR A 333 6.56 22.10 -18.83
CA THR A 333 6.56 22.37 -17.39
C THR A 333 5.12 22.42 -16.87
N VAL A 334 4.90 21.79 -15.72
CA VAL A 334 3.62 21.77 -14.99
C VAL A 334 3.88 22.32 -13.60
N ASP A 335 3.04 23.25 -13.15
CA ASP A 335 3.02 23.76 -11.78
C ASP A 335 1.57 24.01 -11.35
N GLU A 336 0.92 22.98 -10.82
CA GLU A 336 -0.53 23.01 -10.60
C GLU A 336 -0.94 22.36 -9.27
N GLN A 337 -2.08 22.83 -8.74
CA GLN A 337 -2.77 22.20 -7.62
C GLN A 337 -3.88 21.27 -8.11
N VAL A 338 -3.76 20.01 -7.72
CA VAL A 338 -4.69 18.94 -8.11
C VAL A 338 -5.27 18.24 -6.90
N SER A 339 -6.45 17.68 -7.10
CA SER A 339 -7.16 16.87 -6.13
C SER A 339 -8.02 15.87 -6.91
N GLY A 340 -8.21 14.69 -6.32
CA GLY A 340 -8.95 13.62 -6.95
C GLY A 340 -9.53 12.64 -5.95
N GLN A 341 -10.26 11.67 -6.49
CA GLN A 341 -10.83 10.54 -5.77
C GLN A 341 -10.34 9.27 -6.43
N LEU A 342 -9.77 8.36 -5.64
CA LEU A 342 -9.37 7.04 -6.12
C LEU A 342 -10.63 6.23 -6.46
N LEU A 343 -10.72 5.75 -7.69
CA LEU A 343 -11.80 4.90 -8.14
C LEU A 343 -11.44 3.41 -8.05
N ASP A 344 -10.19 3.06 -8.40
CA ASP A 344 -9.73 1.68 -8.45
C ASP A 344 -8.20 1.57 -8.40
N ILE A 345 -7.69 0.44 -7.91
CA ILE A 345 -6.30 0.01 -8.01
C ILE A 345 -6.27 -1.42 -8.58
N ARG A 346 -5.61 -1.60 -9.72
CA ARG A 346 -5.36 -2.93 -10.29
C ARG A 346 -3.88 -3.28 -10.23
N LEU A 347 -3.60 -4.40 -9.58
CA LEU A 347 -2.27 -5.00 -9.53
C LEU A 347 -2.17 -6.16 -10.52
N SER A 348 -1.15 -6.10 -11.37
CA SER A 348 -0.73 -7.22 -12.22
C SER A 348 0.78 -7.46 -12.05
N TYR A 349 1.33 -8.45 -12.75
CA TYR A 349 2.74 -8.79 -12.65
C TYR A 349 3.35 -8.95 -14.04
N GLN A 350 4.52 -8.36 -14.24
CA GLN A 350 5.32 -8.52 -15.45
C GLN A 350 6.76 -8.77 -15.05
N LYS A 351 7.34 -9.89 -15.51
CA LYS A 351 8.70 -10.35 -15.11
C LYS A 351 8.88 -10.38 -13.58
N ASP A 352 7.89 -10.95 -12.89
CA ASP A 352 7.82 -11.05 -11.42
C ASP A 352 7.74 -9.72 -10.63
N ASN A 353 7.73 -8.57 -11.32
CA ASN A 353 7.58 -7.27 -10.70
C ASN A 353 6.12 -6.78 -10.75
N PRO A 354 5.65 -6.08 -9.70
CA PRO A 354 4.28 -5.55 -9.65
C PRO A 354 4.11 -4.43 -10.68
N VAL A 355 3.05 -4.51 -11.48
CA VAL A 355 2.56 -3.43 -12.33
C VAL A 355 1.27 -2.92 -11.69
N VAL A 356 1.33 -1.68 -11.20
CA VAL A 356 0.19 -1.02 -10.55
C VAL A 356 -0.44 -0.07 -11.55
N ASN A 357 -1.76 -0.18 -11.72
CA ASN A 357 -2.57 0.81 -12.42
C ASN A 357 -3.58 1.37 -11.42
N VAL A 358 -3.72 2.69 -11.39
CA VAL A 358 -4.71 3.37 -10.55
C VAL A 358 -5.59 4.23 -11.44
N TRP A 359 -6.84 4.40 -11.03
CA TRP A 359 -7.76 5.33 -11.67
C TRP A 359 -8.17 6.40 -10.68
N VAL A 360 -7.98 7.66 -11.06
CA VAL A 360 -8.29 8.83 -10.26
C VAL A 360 -9.31 9.69 -11.01
N LEU A 361 -10.40 10.03 -10.33
CA LEU A 361 -11.38 10.99 -10.80
C LEU A 361 -11.05 12.36 -10.23
N GLU A 362 -10.82 13.35 -11.09
CA GLU A 362 -10.62 14.74 -10.70
C GLU A 362 -11.70 15.21 -9.71
N ASN A 363 -11.40 15.89 -8.61
CA ASN A 363 -12.44 16.44 -7.75
C ASN A 363 -13.02 17.72 -8.36
N ASN A 364 -14.34 17.93 -8.20
CA ASN A 364 -14.96 19.20 -8.53
C ASN A 364 -14.33 20.29 -7.67
N ASN A 365 -13.58 21.19 -8.30
CA ASN A 365 -13.15 22.45 -7.72
C ASN A 365 -14.38 23.38 -7.59
N GLN A 366 -15.35 23.04 -6.76
CA GLN A 366 -16.22 24.06 -6.17
C GLN A 366 -15.48 24.63 -4.96
N LEU A 367 -14.62 25.62 -5.25
CA LEU A 367 -14.25 26.66 -4.29
C LEU A 367 -15.44 27.58 -4.07
#